data_AF-A0A3D0SSQ0-F1
#
_entry.id   AF-A0A3D0SSQ0-F1
#
_cell.length_a   1.000
_cell.length_b   1.000
_cell.length_c   1.000
_cell.angle_alpha   90.00
_cell.angle_beta   90.00
_cell.angle_gamma   90.00
#
_symmetry.space_group_name_H-M   'P 1'
#
loop_
_entity.id
_entity.type
_entity.pdbx_description
1 polymer ?
#
loop_
_entity_poly.entity_id
_entity_poly.type
_entity_poly.pdbx_seq_one_letter_code
_entity_poly.pdbx_strand_id
1 'polypeptide(L)' 'LRRKLDKLRRAAMPNLIVAVSERLNAGADDFRDIPGPVIFFKGKLEPRQVLAVLESGCS' A
#
# COMPACT_ATOMS: atom_id res chain seq x y z
N LEU A 1 5.23 7.40 9.90
CA LEU A 1 4.94 6.76 8.60
C LEU A 1 5.45 7.58 7.42
N ARG A 2 5.03 8.85 7.31
CA ARG A 2 5.47 9.84 6.29
C ARG A 2 6.95 9.80 5.91
N ARG A 3 7.89 9.78 6.87
CA ARG A 3 9.34 9.70 6.57
C ARG A 3 9.78 8.38 5.89
N LYS A 4 9.11 7.25 6.17
CA LYS A 4 9.37 5.98 5.48
C LYS A 4 8.76 6.01 4.07
N LEU A 5 7.55 6.57 3.94
CA LEU A 5 6.88 6.76 2.66
C LEU A 5 7.65 7.69 1.73
N ASP A 6 8.22 8.78 2.25
CA ASP A 6 9.03 9.72 1.46
C ASP A 6 10.28 9.06 0.87
N LYS A 7 10.91 8.15 1.63
CA LYS A 7 12.03 7.33 1.13
C LYS A 7 11.58 6.36 0.04
N LEU A 8 10.43 5.70 0.21
CA LEU A 8 9.88 4.77 -0.78
C LEU A 8 9.48 5.50 -2.08
N ARG A 9 8.89 6.69 -1.94
CA ARG A 9 8.54 7.56 -3.07
C ARG A 9 9.78 7.98 -3.87
N ARG A 10 10.86 8.38 -3.18
CA ARG A 10 12.14 8.74 -3.83
C ARG A 10 12.86 7.54 -4.46
N ALA A 11 12.69 6.36 -3.88
CA ALA A 11 13.29 5.13 -4.41
C ALA A 11 12.59 4.64 -5.69
N ALA A 12 11.41 5.19 -6.03
CA ALA A 12 10.63 4.87 -7.24
C ALA A 12 10.55 3.36 -7.50
N MET A 13 10.34 2.58 -6.43
CA MET A 13 10.37 1.12 -6.52
C MET A 13 9.06 0.64 -7.16
N PRO A 14 9.09 0.08 -8.38
CA PRO A 14 7.86 -0.21 -9.13
C PRO A 14 7.05 -1.38 -8.55
N ASN A 15 7.66 -2.19 -7.68
CA ASN A 15 7.09 -3.44 -7.17
C ASN A 15 6.71 -3.35 -5.68
N LEU A 16 6.11 -2.24 -5.26
CA LEU A 16 5.76 -2.01 -3.86
C LEU A 16 4.24 -2.10 -3.64
N ILE A 17 3.83 -2.96 -2.70
CA ILE A 17 2.46 -2.99 -2.17
C ILE A 17 2.49 -2.50 -0.73
N VAL A 18 1.64 -1.53 -0.39
CA VAL A 18 1.54 -1.00 0.96
C VAL A 18 0.33 -1.59 1.67
N ALA A 19 0.55 -2.50 2.62
CA ALA A 19 -0.50 -3.01 3.48
C ALA A 19 -0.62 -2.16 4.77
N VAL A 20 -1.82 -1.64 5.02
CA VAL A 20 -2.13 -0.77 6.16
C VAL A 20 -3.18 -1.43 7.03
N SER A 21 -2.90 -1.57 8.32
CA SER A 21 -3.90 -2.06 9.26
C SER A 21 -4.97 -0.98 9.46
N GLU A 22 -6.25 -1.33 9.38
CA GLU A 22 -7.37 -0.41 9.68
C GLU A 22 -7.38 0.08 11.13
N ARG A 23 -6.62 -0.58 12.02
CA ARG A 23 -6.41 -0.10 13.39
C ARG A 23 -5.48 1.10 13.45
N LEU A 24 -4.76 1.38 12.37
CA LEU A 24 -3.94 2.58 12.24
C LEU A 24 -4.86 3.75 11.92
N ASN A 25 -4.71 4.86 12.64
CA ASN A 25 -5.41 6.11 12.34
C ASN A 25 -4.78 6.82 11.12
N ALA A 26 -4.72 6.12 9.99
CA ALA A 26 -4.21 6.61 8.71
C ALA A 26 -5.22 6.25 7.63
N GLY A 27 -5.65 7.25 6.87
CA GLY A 27 -6.62 7.06 5.79
C GLY A 27 -5.93 6.80 4.46
N ALA A 28 -6.70 6.39 3.44
CA ALA A 28 -6.20 6.27 2.07
C ALA A 28 -5.55 7.57 1.54
N ASP A 29 -5.99 8.73 2.05
CA ASP A 29 -5.44 10.04 1.72
C ASP A 29 -3.94 10.15 2.06
N ASP A 30 -3.49 9.55 3.18
CA ASP A 30 -2.09 9.55 3.62
C ASP A 30 -1.14 8.78 2.68
N PHE A 31 -1.70 7.97 1.78
CA PHE A 31 -0.96 7.11 0.86
C PHE A 31 -1.14 7.48 -0.62
N ARG A 32 -1.88 8.55 -0.94
CA ARG A 32 -2.07 9.03 -2.32
C ARG A 32 -0.77 9.36 -3.05
N ASP A 33 0.22 9.82 -2.29
CA ASP A 33 1.55 10.18 -2.80
C ASP A 33 2.48 8.98 -3.03
N ILE A 34 2.04 7.74 -2.75
CA ILE A 34 2.90 6.56 -2.87
C ILE A 34 2.74 5.92 -4.24
N PRO A 35 3.85 5.61 -4.94
CA PRO A 35 3.80 4.77 -6.12
C PRO A 35 3.50 3.32 -5.70
N GLY A 36 2.31 2.85 -6.06
CA GLY A 36 1.90 1.47 -5.86
C GLY A 36 0.57 1.33 -5.12
N PRO A 37 -0.02 0.14 -5.16
CA PRO A 37 -1.32 -0.11 -4.57
C PRO A 37 -1.27 -0.21 -3.04
N VAL A 38 -2.36 0.24 -2.40
CA VAL A 38 -2.51 0.29 -0.95
C VAL A 38 -3.66 -0.63 -0.54
N ILE A 39 -3.40 -1.55 0.40
CA ILE A 39 -4.38 -2.52 0.90
C ILE A 39 -4.66 -2.23 2.37
N PHE A 40 -5.91 -1.91 2.69
CA PHE A 40 -6.36 -1.80 4.08
C PHE A 40 -6.88 -3.15 4.57
N PHE A 41 -6.41 -3.60 5.73
CA PHE A 41 -6.79 -4.90 6.28
C PHE A 41 -7.14 -4.82 7.78
N LYS A 42 -8.12 -5.64 8.19
CA LYS A 42 -8.57 -5.74 9.59
C LYS A 42 -8.06 -7.04 10.22
N GLY A 43 -6.97 -6.94 10.96
CA GLY A 43 -6.39 -8.08 11.68
C GLY A 43 -5.42 -8.90 10.85
N LYS A 44 -5.90 -9.66 9.86
CA LYS A 44 -5.04 -10.44 8.94
C LYS A 44 -5.17 -9.92 7.52
N LEU A 45 -4.05 -9.90 6.81
CA LEU A 45 -4.00 -9.58 5.39
C LEU A 45 -4.38 -10.84 4.61
N GLU A 46 -5.50 -10.78 3.90
CA GLU A 46 -5.98 -11.93 3.15
C GLU A 46 -5.19 -12.07 1.83
N PRO A 47 -4.64 -13.25 1.52
CA PRO A 47 -3.85 -13.47 0.30
C PRO A 47 -4.61 -13.08 -0.97
N ARG A 48 -5.93 -13.29 -0.99
CA ARG A 48 -6.81 -12.92 -2.10
C ARG A 48 -6.82 -11.42 -2.38
N GLN A 49 -6.73 -10.57 -1.35
CA GLN A 49 -6.66 -9.12 -1.52
C GLN A 49 -5.34 -8.69 -2.14
N VAL A 50 -4.24 -9.34 -1.76
CA VAL A 50 -2.91 -9.10 -2.34
C VAL A 50 -2.88 -9.52 -3.81
N LEU A 51 -3.44 -10.69 -4.13
CA LEU A 51 -3.53 -11.20 -5.50
C LEU A 51 -4.36 -10.29 -6.40
N ALA A 52 -5.55 -9.85 -5.96
CA ALA A 52 -6.40 -8.95 -6.73
C ALA A 52 -5.67 -7.65 -7.10
N VAL A 53 -4.85 -7.14 -6.19
CA VAL A 53 -4.03 -5.95 -6.40
C VAL A 53 -2.87 -6.20 -7.37
N LEU A 54 -2.20 -7.35 -7.28
CA LEU A 54 -1.15 -7.75 -8.20
C LEU A 54 -1.69 -7.94 -9.63
N GLU A 55 -2.86 -8.54 -9.78
CA GLU A 55 -3.52 -8.73 -11.08
C GLU A 55 -4.00 -7.40 -11.67
N SER A 56 -4.52 -6.49 -10.84
CA SER A 56 -4.96 -5.15 -11.28
C SER A 56 -3.80 -4.23 -11.69
N GLY A 57 -2.57 -4.51 -11.24
CA GLY A 57 -1.36 -3.75 -11.59
C GLY A 57 -0.71 -4.17 -12.92
N CYS A 58 -1.17 -5.27 -13.54
CA CYS A 58 -0.80 -5.64 -14.91
C CYS A 58 -1.78 -5.00 -15.90
N SER A 59 -1.53 -3.76 -16.30
CA SER A 59 -2.15 -3.13 -17.47
C SER A 59 -1.13 -2.25 -18.19
#